data_AF-A0A182F197-F1
#
_entry.id   AF-A0A182F197-F1
#
_cell.length_a   1.000
_cell.length_b   1.000
_cell.length_c   1.000
_cell.angle_alpha   90.00
_cell.angle_beta   90.00
_cell.angle_gamma   90.00
#
_symmetry.space_group_name_H-M   'P 1'
#
loop_
_entity.id
_entity.type
_entity.pdbx_description
1 polymer ?
#
loop_
_entity_poly.entity_id
_entity_poly.type
_entity_poly.pdbx_seq_one_letter_code
_entity_poly.pdbx_strand_id
1 'polypeptide(L)'
;MNVSGKYLIQPMESERKPFLAYCEQGMLGGGWLVIQYRFDGSVDFLRNWNDYRNGFGEVEKEYWLGLERIHQLTTAQPYELIIELKDNTQKKIYARYDAFEVAGEDDGYRLKTLGAVA
;
A
#
# COMPACT_ATOMS: atom_id res chain seq x y z
N MET A 1 11.73 14.70 13.75
CA MET A 1 11.74 14.28 12.33
C MET A 1 11.20 12.87 12.30
N ASN A 2 10.17 12.60 11.50
CA ASN A 2 9.69 11.24 11.32
C ASN A 2 10.70 10.48 10.45
N VAL A 3 10.98 9.22 10.78
CA VAL A 3 11.98 8.39 10.11
C VAL A 3 11.25 7.33 9.30
N SER A 4 11.72 7.04 8.09
CA SER A 4 11.13 5.95 7.29
C SER A 4 11.48 4.60 7.92
N GLY A 5 10.54 3.67 7.93
CA GLY A 5 10.77 2.37 8.58
C GLY A 5 9.50 1.57 8.81
N LYS A 6 9.67 0.42 9.47
CA LYS A 6 8.57 -0.45 9.89
C LYS A 6 7.86 0.07 11.14
N TYR A 7 6.53 0.19 11.04
CA TYR A 7 5.66 0.61 12.14
C TYR A 7 4.50 -0.36 12.33
N LEU A 8 4.00 -0.44 13.57
CA LEU A 8 2.74 -1.11 13.87
C LEU A 8 1.59 -0.13 13.63
N ILE A 9 0.74 -0.45 12.65
CA ILE A 9 -0.42 0.35 12.27
C ILE A 9 -1.63 -0.20 13.01
N GLN A 10 -2.32 0.69 13.73
CA GLN A 10 -3.60 0.42 14.36
C GLN A 10 -4.69 1.12 13.54
N PRO A 11 -5.56 0.37 12.83
CA PRO A 11 -6.72 0.96 12.17
C PRO A 11 -7.66 1.61 13.21
N MET A 12 -8.38 2.66 12.79
CA MET A 12 -9.25 3.44 13.68
C MET A 12 -10.41 2.62 14.27
N GLU A 13 -10.87 1.58 13.57
CA GLU A 13 -11.90 0.67 14.08
C GLU A 13 -11.29 -0.34 15.07
N SER A 14 -11.78 -0.32 16.31
CA SER A 14 -11.21 -1.04 17.46
C SER A 14 -11.18 -2.57 17.32
N GLU A 15 -11.99 -3.13 16.43
CA GLU A 15 -12.05 -4.58 16.20
C GLU A 15 -10.97 -5.06 15.20
N ARG A 16 -10.34 -4.14 14.47
CA ARG A 16 -9.34 -4.49 13.46
C ARG A 16 -7.99 -4.75 14.12
N LYS A 17 -7.40 -5.90 13.77
CA LYS A 17 -6.09 -6.30 14.29
C LYS A 17 -5.00 -5.38 13.75
N PRO A 18 -4.11 -4.86 14.62
CA PRO A 18 -2.97 -4.09 14.14
C PRO A 18 -2.04 -4.95 13.26
N PHE A 19 -1.35 -4.29 12.35
CA PHE A 19 -0.44 -4.94 11.39
C PHE A 19 0.82 -4.13 11.17
N LEU A 20 1.89 -4.80 10.76
CA LEU A 20 3.16 -4.13 10.42
C LEU A 20 3.11 -3.64 8.98
N ALA A 21 3.62 -2.43 8.76
CA ALA A 21 3.78 -1.86 7.43
C ALA A 21 4.96 -0.88 7.40
N TYR A 22 5.45 -0.56 6.20
CA TYR A 22 6.49 0.43 6.02
C TYR A 22 5.88 1.82 5.85
N CYS A 23 6.36 2.79 6.64
CA CYS A 23 6.02 4.19 6.48
C CYS A 23 7.18 4.92 5.82
N GLU A 24 6.93 5.56 4.68
CA GLU A 24 7.88 6.44 4.01
C GLU A 24 7.64 7.90 4.46
N GLN A 25 8.67 8.49 5.05
CA GLN A 25 8.62 9.82 5.67
C GLN A 25 9.44 10.87 4.91
N GLY A 26 10.34 10.46 4.01
CA GLY A 26 11.21 11.35 3.26
C GLY A 26 10.60 11.88 1.96
N MET A 27 9.55 11.25 1.45
CA MET A 27 8.92 11.61 0.18
C MET A 27 7.70 12.52 0.38
N LEU A 28 7.60 13.59 -0.41
CA LEU A 28 6.41 14.47 -0.53
C LEU A 28 5.77 14.88 0.81
N GLY A 29 6.59 15.24 1.80
CA GLY A 29 6.11 15.65 3.13
C GLY A 29 5.86 14.51 4.12
N GLY A 30 6.09 13.26 3.71
CA GLY A 30 6.01 12.06 4.55
C GLY A 30 4.58 11.57 4.79
N GLY A 31 4.43 10.64 5.72
CA GLY A 31 3.13 10.04 6.07
C GLY A 31 2.62 8.98 5.10
N TRP A 32 3.47 8.47 4.21
CA TRP A 32 3.07 7.49 3.21
C TRP A 32 3.12 6.08 3.77
N LEU A 33 1.99 5.39 3.73
CA LEU A 33 1.94 3.97 4.00
C LEU A 33 2.22 3.20 2.71
N VAL A 34 3.28 2.39 2.69
CA VAL A 34 3.61 1.59 1.51
C VAL A 34 2.71 0.35 1.48
N ILE A 35 1.94 0.20 0.40
CA ILE A 35 1.04 -0.95 0.21
C ILE A 35 1.64 -2.05 -0.66
N GLN A 36 2.66 -1.72 -1.46
CA GLN A 36 3.37 -2.62 -2.34
C GLN A 36 4.79 -2.08 -2.58
N TYR A 37 5.81 -2.93 -2.51
CA TYR A 37 7.19 -2.57 -2.87
C TYR A 37 7.90 -3.66 -3.69
N ARG A 38 8.54 -3.27 -4.81
CA ARG A 38 9.39 -4.12 -5.69
C ARG A 38 10.74 -3.45 -5.90
N PHE A 39 11.83 -4.21 -5.87
CA PHE A 39 13.16 -3.70 -6.23
C PHE A 39 14.17 -4.78 -6.67
N ASP A 40 14.02 -6.05 -6.30
CA ASP A 40 15.03 -7.09 -6.57
C ASP A 40 14.47 -8.43 -7.09
N GLY A 41 13.15 -8.60 -7.10
CA GLY A 41 12.51 -9.85 -7.52
C GLY A 41 12.66 -11.03 -6.54
N SER A 42 13.07 -10.77 -5.30
CA SER A 42 13.23 -11.80 -4.27
C SER A 42 11.92 -12.44 -3.82
N VAL A 43 10.78 -11.79 -4.06
CA VAL A 43 9.46 -12.31 -3.72
C VAL A 43 8.68 -12.64 -4.99
N ASP A 44 8.13 -13.85 -5.05
CA ASP A 44 7.22 -14.25 -6.12
C ASP A 44 5.85 -13.55 -5.94
N PHE A 45 5.35 -12.93 -7.00
CA PHE A 45 4.04 -12.27 -7.06
C PHE A 45 3.00 -13.11 -7.84
N LEU A 46 3.36 -14.28 -8.37
CA LEU A 46 2.43 -15.26 -8.91
C LEU A 46 1.73 -16.02 -7.76
N ARG A 47 0.77 -15.35 -7.13
CA ARG A 47 0.10 -15.81 -5.91
C ARG A 47 -1.39 -16.07 -6.13
N ASN A 48 -1.96 -16.88 -5.24
CA ASN A 48 -3.39 -17.16 -5.25
C ASN A 48 -4.21 -16.00 -4.62
N TRP A 49 -5.55 -16.11 -4.68
CA TRP A 49 -6.46 -15.13 -4.11
C TRP A 49 -6.22 -14.86 -2.62
N ASN A 50 -6.07 -15.92 -1.83
CA ASN A 50 -5.92 -15.81 -0.38
C ASN A 50 -4.62 -15.09 0.01
N ASP A 51 -3.54 -15.29 -0.75
CA ASP A 51 -2.29 -14.57 -0.55
C ASP A 51 -2.45 -13.07 -0.86
N TYR A 52 -3.09 -12.71 -1.98
CA TYR A 52 -3.37 -11.31 -2.32
C TYR A 52 -4.33 -10.64 -1.34
N ARG A 53 -5.30 -11.40 -0.83
CA ARG A 53 -6.23 -10.97 0.22
C ARG A 53 -5.49 -10.60 1.50
N ASN A 54 -4.63 -11.49 1.99
CA ASN A 54 -4.02 -11.40 3.32
C ASN A 54 -2.64 -10.68 3.33
N GLY A 55 -2.01 -10.54 2.17
CA GLY A 55 -0.65 -9.99 2.03
C GLY A 55 0.43 -11.07 2.05
N PHE A 56 1.58 -10.75 1.46
CA PHE A 56 2.75 -11.64 1.39
C PHE A 56 4.04 -10.82 1.26
N GLY A 57 5.19 -11.48 1.44
CA GLY A 57 6.50 -10.83 1.51
C GLY A 57 6.84 -10.34 2.90
N GLU A 58 7.87 -9.50 3.02
CA GLU A 58 8.35 -9.00 4.30
C GLU A 58 8.44 -7.47 4.26
N VAL A 59 7.91 -6.82 5.29
CA VAL A 59 8.03 -5.36 5.46
C VAL A 59 9.52 -4.99 5.50
N GLU A 60 9.91 -3.93 4.80
CA GLU A 60 11.31 -3.51 4.51
C GLU A 60 12.01 -4.29 3.37
N LYS A 61 11.37 -5.32 2.81
CA LYS A 61 11.78 -6.01 1.57
C LYS A 61 10.68 -5.86 0.52
N GLU A 62 10.64 -6.74 -0.47
CA GLU A 62 9.50 -6.80 -1.39
C GLU A 62 8.26 -7.36 -0.66
N TYR A 63 7.12 -6.70 -0.82
CA TYR A 63 5.88 -7.16 -0.20
C TYR A 63 4.63 -6.59 -0.86
N TRP A 64 3.51 -7.24 -0.53
CA TRP A 64 2.15 -6.81 -0.78
C TRP A 64 1.41 -6.75 0.56
N LEU A 65 0.82 -5.61 0.89
CA LEU A 65 0.18 -5.39 2.19
C LEU A 65 -1.03 -6.30 2.43
N GLY A 66 -1.76 -6.63 1.36
CA GLY A 66 -3.01 -7.40 1.41
C GLY A 66 -4.23 -6.55 1.10
N LEU A 67 -5.09 -7.03 0.20
CA LEU A 67 -6.30 -6.34 -0.25
C LEU A 67 -7.25 -6.03 0.91
N GLU A 68 -7.39 -6.94 1.87
CA GLU A 68 -8.28 -6.74 3.02
C GLU A 68 -7.83 -5.54 3.87
N ARG A 69 -6.51 -5.38 4.07
CA ARG A 69 -5.98 -4.22 4.80
C ARG A 69 -6.14 -2.93 4.00
N ILE A 70 -5.90 -2.97 2.69
CA ILE A 70 -6.06 -1.80 1.80
C ILE A 70 -7.53 -1.35 1.78
N HIS A 71 -8.48 -2.28 1.65
CA HIS A 71 -9.91 -2.01 1.72
C HIS A 71 -10.29 -1.35 3.05
N GLN A 72 -9.88 -1.95 4.17
CA GLN A 72 -10.15 -1.43 5.50
C GLN A 72 -9.63 0.00 5.68
N LEU A 73 -8.39 0.27 5.28
CA LEU A 73 -7.80 1.61 5.37
C LEU A 73 -8.58 2.62 4.51
N THR A 74 -8.75 2.32 3.23
CA THR A 74 -9.29 3.27 2.25
C THR A 74 -10.79 3.53 2.40
N THR A 75 -11.52 2.64 3.08
CA THR A 75 -12.94 2.85 3.42
C THR A 75 -13.10 3.70 4.68
N ALA A 76 -12.14 3.66 5.61
CA ALA A 76 -12.25 4.36 6.89
C ALA A 76 -12.08 5.88 6.78
N GLN A 77 -11.32 6.35 5.80
CA GLN A 77 -11.13 7.77 5.50
C GLN A 77 -10.62 7.94 4.06
N PRO A 78 -10.71 9.14 3.46
CA PRO A 78 -10.14 9.41 2.15
C PRO A 78 -8.62 9.22 2.14
N TYR A 79 -8.12 8.56 1.09
CA TYR A 79 -6.69 8.42 0.81
C TYR A 79 -6.38 8.85 -0.63
N GLU A 80 -5.17 9.37 -0.82
CA GLU A 80 -4.55 9.49 -2.12
C GLU A 80 -3.60 8.31 -2.39
N LEU A 81 -3.28 8.06 -3.66
CA LEU A 81 -2.36 7.01 -4.08
C LEU A 81 -1.18 7.62 -4.84
N ILE A 82 0.02 7.15 -4.52
CA ILE A 82 1.22 7.43 -5.30
C ILE A 82 1.86 6.13 -5.76
N ILE A 83 2.19 6.10 -7.05
CA ILE A 83 2.96 5.04 -7.68
C ILE A 83 4.31 5.64 -8.09
N GLU A 84 5.38 5.22 -7.41
CA GLU A 84 6.77 5.48 -7.82
C GLU A 84 7.24 4.32 -8.69
N LEU A 85 7.73 4.62 -9.89
CA LEU A 85 8.45 3.66 -10.73
C LEU A 85 9.89 4.13 -10.91
N LYS A 86 10.82 3.18 -10.85
CA LYS A 86 12.24 3.42 -11.04
C LYS A 86 12.77 2.51 -12.13
N ASP A 87 13.43 3.08 -13.12
CA ASP A 87 14.07 2.30 -14.18
C ASP A 87 15.49 1.85 -13.78
N ASN A 88 16.10 1.03 -14.64
CA ASN A 88 17.45 0.50 -14.44
C ASN A 88 18.54 1.59 -14.44
N THR A 89 18.24 2.78 -14.95
CA THR A 89 19.13 3.96 -14.92
C THR A 89 18.95 4.80 -13.65
N GLN A 90 18.17 4.31 -12.68
CA GLN A 90 17.81 5.00 -11.43
C GLN A 90 16.87 6.20 -11.61
N LYS A 91 16.37 6.44 -12.82
CA LYS A 91 15.39 7.51 -13.08
C LYS A 91 14.06 7.13 -12.45
N LYS A 92 13.49 8.06 -11.68
CA LYS A 92 12.20 7.92 -11.03
C LYS A 92 11.11 8.67 -11.78
N ILE A 93 9.94 8.06 -11.90
CA ILE A 93 8.70 8.70 -12.36
C ILE A 93 7.58 8.42 -11.36
N TYR A 94 6.59 9.31 -11.34
CA TYR A 94 5.50 9.26 -10.38
C TYR A 94 4.15 9.40 -11.08
N ALA A 95 3.15 8.69 -10.57
CA ALA A 95 1.74 8.98 -10.81
C ALA A 95 1.05 9.15 -9.46
N ARG A 96 0.44 10.31 -9.23
CA ARG A 96 -0.30 10.64 -8.02
C ARG A 96 -1.79 10.78 -8.36
N TYR A 97 -2.64 10.13 -7.58
CA TYR A 97 -4.09 10.18 -7.71
C TYR A 97 -4.68 10.76 -6.44
N ASP A 98 -5.52 11.78 -6.56
CA ASP A 98 -6.11 12.52 -5.43
C ASP A 98 -7.20 11.74 -4.65
N ALA A 99 -7.62 10.60 -5.16
CA ALA A 99 -8.52 9.67 -4.49
C ALA A 99 -8.16 8.21 -4.80
N PHE A 100 -8.28 7.34 -3.80
CA PHE A 100 -8.02 5.91 -3.93
C PHE A 100 -8.86 5.11 -2.94
N GLU A 101 -9.69 4.21 -3.46
CA GLU A 101 -10.53 3.32 -2.65
C GLU A 101 -10.65 1.93 -3.27
N VAL A 102 -10.52 0.91 -2.43
CA VAL A 102 -10.70 -0.49 -2.81
C VAL A 102 -11.97 -1.02 -2.13
N ALA A 103 -12.85 -1.66 -2.90
CA ALA A 103 -14.08 -2.24 -2.38
C ALA A 103 -13.82 -3.49 -1.51
N GLY A 104 -14.87 -4.02 -0.87
CA GLY A 104 -14.76 -5.21 -0.03
C GLY A 104 -14.59 -6.52 -0.81
N GLU A 105 -14.39 -7.62 -0.08
CA GLU A 105 -14.23 -8.96 -0.66
C GLU A 105 -15.45 -9.41 -1.47
N ASP A 106 -16.67 -9.08 -1.01
CA ASP A 106 -17.93 -9.40 -1.70
C ASP A 106 -18.01 -8.75 -3.10
N ASP A 107 -17.30 -7.63 -3.30
CA ASP A 107 -17.16 -6.92 -4.58
C ASP A 107 -15.87 -7.32 -5.33
N GLY A 108 -15.17 -8.36 -4.87
CA GLY A 108 -13.92 -8.84 -5.47
C GLY A 108 -12.76 -7.86 -5.33
N TYR A 109 -12.76 -7.01 -4.30
CA TYR A 109 -11.74 -5.96 -4.10
C TYR A 109 -11.51 -5.06 -5.32
N ARG A 110 -12.58 -4.75 -6.08
CA ARG A 110 -12.47 -3.85 -7.23
C ARG A 110 -11.89 -2.49 -6.81
N LEU A 111 -11.10 -1.89 -7.70
CA LEU A 111 -10.71 -0.48 -7.59
C LEU A 111 -11.98 0.36 -7.73
N LYS A 112 -12.51 0.81 -6.59
CA LYS A 112 -13.82 1.45 -6.51
C LYS A 112 -13.73 2.91 -6.92
N THR A 113 -12.69 3.60 -6.43
CA THR A 113 -12.44 5.01 -6.72
C THR A 113 -10.97 5.17 -7.08
N LEU A 114 -10.72 5.83 -8.20
CA LEU A 114 -9.40 6.34 -8.58
C LEU A 114 -9.58 7.78 -9.06
N GLY A 115 -8.88 8.68 -8.40
CA GLY A 115 -8.97 10.11 -8.63
C GLY A 115 -8.35 10.57 -9.94
N ALA A 116 -8.29 11.89 -10.13
CA ALA A 116 -7.56 12.49 -11.24
C ALA A 116 -6.05 12.42 -10.97
N VAL A 117 -5.24 12.43 -12.04
CA VAL A 117 -3.79 12.57 -11.88
C VAL A 117 -3.50 14.00 -11.41
N ALA A 118 -2.84 14.12 -10.26
CA ALA A 118 -2.43 15.38 -9.64
C ALA A 118 -1.00 15.77 -10.02
#